data_AF-A0A947JGH5-F1
#
_entry.id   AF-A0A947JGH5-F1
#
_cell.length_a   1.000
_cell.length_b   1.000
_cell.length_c   1.000
_cell.angle_alpha   90.00
_cell.angle_beta   90.00
_cell.angle_gamma   90.00
#
_symmetry.space_group_name_H-M   'P 1'
#
loop_
_entity.id
_entity.type
_entity.pdbx_description
1 polymer ?
#
loop_
_entity_poly.entity_id
_entity_poly.type
_entity_poly.pdbx_seq_one_letter_code
_entity_poly.pdbx_strand_id
1 'polypeptide(L)'
;MASSEELFSLFHNSAMRNKVMVASILAARAIQVETPATANHANRLLWAKRIFRNPDALATEMWMSVLAANASYTVAQITGASPEAIQANVDETVDLFADGS
;
A
#
# COMPACT_ATOMS: atom_id res chain seq x y z
N MET A 1 8.63 -12.47 15.13
CA MET A 1 8.16 -11.08 15.04
C MET A 1 9.38 -10.18 14.92
N ALA A 2 9.33 -9.18 14.04
CA ALA A 2 10.38 -8.17 13.92
C ALA A 2 10.37 -7.23 15.14
N SER A 3 11.53 -6.75 15.56
CA SER A 3 11.64 -5.73 16.59
C SER A 3 11.26 -4.35 16.04
N SER A 4 11.00 -3.38 16.93
CA SER A 4 10.73 -1.99 16.52
C SER A 4 11.89 -1.38 15.74
N GLU A 5 13.14 -1.74 16.07
CA GLU A 5 14.34 -1.29 15.34
C GLU A 5 14.40 -1.91 13.94
N GLU A 6 14.06 -3.19 13.80
CA GLU A 6 14.00 -3.88 12.52
C GLU A 6 12.89 -3.32 11.61
N LEU A 7 11.71 -3.05 12.18
CA LEU A 7 10.62 -2.38 11.47
C LEU A 7 11.04 -0.97 11.02
N PHE A 8 11.68 -0.20 11.89
CA PHE A 8 12.20 1.12 11.52
C PHE A 8 13.25 1.07 10.40
N SER A 9 14.11 0.05 10.40
CA SER A 9 15.05 -0.19 9.30
C SER A 9 14.32 -0.52 7.99
N LEU A 10 13.31 -1.39 8.05
CA LEU A 10 12.47 -1.75 6.90
C LEU A 10 11.67 -0.57 6.34
N PHE A 11 11.28 0.38 7.19
CA PHE A 11 10.61 1.61 6.74
C PHE A 11 11.47 2.38 5.72
N HIS A 12 12.79 2.38 5.89
CA HIS A 12 13.74 3.04 4.99
C HIS A 12 14.19 2.17 3.79
N ASN A 13 13.67 0.96 3.67
CA ASN A 13 14.04 0.04 2.60
C ASN A 13 13.38 0.46 1.26
N SER A 14 14.18 1.02 0.36
CA SER A 14 13.71 1.48 -0.96
C SER A 14 13.17 0.36 -1.83
N ALA A 15 13.69 -0.86 -1.74
CA ALA A 15 13.18 -1.99 -2.52
C ALA A 15 11.75 -2.36 -2.10
N MET A 16 11.46 -2.36 -0.80
CA MET A 16 10.11 -2.60 -0.29
C MET A 16 9.17 -1.46 -0.68
N ARG A 17 9.61 -0.20 -0.52
CA ARG A 17 8.81 0.96 -0.98
C ARG A 17 8.48 0.88 -2.47
N ASN A 18 9.44 0.49 -3.31
CA ASN A 18 9.23 0.35 -4.75
C ASN A 18 8.19 -0.74 -5.08
N LYS A 19 8.20 -1.87 -4.35
CA LYS A 19 7.19 -2.92 -4.51
C LYS A 19 5.80 -2.40 -4.15
N VAL A 20 5.67 -1.70 -3.02
CA VAL A 20 4.40 -1.08 -2.60
C VAL A 20 3.94 -0.05 -3.63
N MET A 21 4.84 0.79 -4.15
CA MET A 21 4.50 1.76 -5.20
C MET A 21 3.90 1.10 -6.44
N VAL A 22 4.51 0.01 -6.92
CA VAL A 22 3.98 -0.74 -8.07
C VAL A 22 2.59 -1.31 -7.73
N ALA A 23 2.42 -1.92 -6.56
CA ALA A 23 1.14 -2.45 -6.12
C ALA A 23 0.06 -1.36 -5.99
N SER A 24 0.40 -0.16 -5.49
CA SER A 24 -0.51 0.97 -5.40
C SER A 24 -0.92 1.50 -6.78
N ILE A 25 -0.01 1.50 -7.76
CA ILE A 25 -0.33 1.84 -9.16
C ILE A 25 -1.29 0.81 -9.77
N LEU A 26 -1.08 -0.48 -9.51
CA LEU A 26 -1.98 -1.55 -9.97
C LEU A 26 -3.37 -1.43 -9.32
N ALA A 27 -3.42 -1.17 -8.02
CA ALA A 27 -4.67 -0.92 -7.29
C ALA A 27 -5.42 0.30 -7.87
N ALA A 28 -4.71 1.41 -8.10
CA ALA A 28 -5.29 2.61 -8.71
C ALA A 28 -5.85 2.33 -10.12
N ARG A 29 -5.19 1.47 -10.91
CA ARG A 29 -5.70 1.06 -12.22
C ARG A 29 -6.95 0.19 -12.10
N ALA A 30 -6.99 -0.73 -11.16
CA ALA A 30 -8.17 -1.56 -10.91
C ALA A 30 -9.39 -0.71 -10.48
N ILE A 31 -9.17 0.27 -9.60
CA ILE A 31 -10.20 1.21 -9.14
C ILE A 31 -10.80 2.04 -10.28
N GLN A 32 -10.03 2.40 -11.31
CA GLN A 32 -10.57 3.14 -12.46
C GLN A 32 -11.66 2.39 -13.23
N VAL A 33 -11.66 1.05 -13.14
CA VAL A 33 -12.62 0.18 -13.84
C VAL A 33 -13.52 -0.57 -12.87
N GLU A 34 -13.47 -0.26 -11.57
CA GLU A 34 -14.32 -0.89 -10.56
C GLU A 34 -15.78 -0.45 -10.71
N THR A 35 -16.71 -1.30 -10.28
CA THR A 35 -18.14 -1.00 -10.36
C THR A 35 -18.50 0.23 -9.53
N PRO A 36 -19.36 1.15 -10.04
CA PRO A 36 -19.81 2.31 -9.26
C PRO A 36 -20.55 1.96 -7.96
N ALA A 37 -21.03 0.73 -7.83
CA ALA A 37 -21.69 0.24 -6.61
C ALA A 37 -20.70 -0.16 -5.51
N THR A 38 -19.39 -0.15 -5.75
CA THR A 38 -18.38 -0.42 -4.73
C THR A 38 -18.50 0.59 -3.59
N ALA A 39 -18.38 0.12 -2.35
CA ALA A 39 -18.36 1.00 -1.19
C ALA A 39 -17.22 2.02 -1.31
N ASN A 40 -17.47 3.26 -0.88
CA ASN A 40 -16.48 4.34 -0.93
C ASN A 40 -15.91 4.67 -2.33
N HIS A 41 -16.56 4.24 -3.42
CA HIS A 41 -16.04 4.35 -4.79
C HIS A 41 -15.60 5.77 -5.19
N ALA A 42 -16.37 6.79 -4.83
CA ALA A 42 -16.04 8.18 -5.18
C ALA A 42 -14.68 8.62 -4.61
N ASN A 43 -14.39 8.29 -3.35
CA ASN A 43 -13.13 8.64 -2.72
C ASN A 43 -11.98 7.74 -3.20
N ARG A 44 -12.27 6.46 -3.48
CA ARG A 44 -11.30 5.54 -4.09
C ARG A 44 -10.83 6.04 -5.45
N LEU A 45 -11.74 6.59 -6.28
CA LEU A 45 -11.38 7.24 -7.54
C LEU A 45 -10.52 8.49 -7.35
N LEU A 46 -10.75 9.29 -6.31
CA LEU A 46 -9.90 10.44 -5.97
C LEU A 46 -8.50 9.98 -5.56
N TRP A 47 -8.42 8.97 -4.69
CA TRP A 47 -7.16 8.35 -4.29
C TRP A 47 -6.39 7.79 -5.50
N ALA A 48 -7.06 7.04 -6.38
CA ALA A 48 -6.45 6.48 -7.58
C ALA A 48 -5.86 7.57 -8.50
N LYS A 49 -6.55 8.71 -8.64
CA LYS A 49 -6.02 9.87 -9.37
C LYS A 49 -4.79 10.47 -8.70
N ARG A 50 -4.74 10.53 -7.36
CA ARG A 50 -3.58 11.02 -6.60
C ARG A 50 -2.37 10.09 -6.80
N ILE A 51 -2.56 8.77 -6.81
CA ILE A 51 -1.49 7.79 -7.09
C ILE A 51 -0.82 8.07 -8.43
N PHE A 52 -1.60 8.29 -9.50
CA PHE A 52 -1.02 8.58 -10.82
C PHE A 52 -0.33 9.94 -10.91
N ARG A 53 -0.60 10.88 -10.00
CA ARG A 53 0.05 12.20 -9.96
C ARG A 53 1.38 12.18 -9.21
N ASN A 54 1.43 11.48 -8.07
CA ASN A 54 2.63 11.38 -7.26
C ASN A 54 2.69 10.01 -6.55
N PRO A 55 3.15 8.97 -7.25
CA PRO A 55 3.12 7.61 -6.71
C PRO A 55 4.12 7.41 -5.56
N ASP A 56 5.26 8.13 -5.53
CA ASP A 56 6.29 7.93 -4.49
C ASP A 56 5.83 8.43 -3.11
N ALA A 57 5.20 9.61 -3.05
CA ALA A 57 4.69 10.16 -1.79
C ALA A 57 3.60 9.26 -1.19
N LEU A 58 2.61 8.85 -2.00
CA LEU A 58 1.55 7.98 -1.52
C LEU A 58 2.02 6.56 -1.24
N ALA A 59 2.98 6.02 -1.99
CA ALA A 59 3.58 4.73 -1.67
C ALA A 59 4.28 4.74 -0.32
N THR A 60 4.86 5.88 0.09
CA THR A 60 5.47 6.04 1.41
C THR A 60 4.41 5.99 2.52
N GLU A 61 3.29 6.70 2.36
CA GLU A 61 2.16 6.66 3.29
C GLU A 61 1.56 5.25 3.39
N MET A 62 1.31 4.62 2.24
CA MET A 62 0.86 3.24 2.13
C MET A 62 1.83 2.26 2.82
N TRP A 63 3.13 2.44 2.63
CA TRP A 63 4.15 1.57 3.23
C TRP A 63 4.13 1.61 4.75
N MET A 64 3.85 2.76 5.37
CA MET A 64 3.69 2.85 6.83
C MET A 64 2.57 1.92 7.32
N SER A 65 1.42 1.94 6.63
CA SER A 65 0.26 1.13 7.00
C SER A 65 0.50 -0.36 6.76
N VAL A 66 1.04 -0.72 5.58
CA VAL A 66 1.38 -2.11 5.25
C VAL A 66 2.41 -2.67 6.23
N LEU A 67 3.46 -1.92 6.57
CA LEU A 67 4.47 -2.35 7.52
C LEU A 67 3.88 -2.56 8.93
N ALA A 68 2.99 -1.67 9.37
CA ALA A 68 2.29 -1.80 10.65
C ALA A 68 1.38 -3.03 10.69
N ALA A 69 0.62 -3.30 9.62
CA ALA A 69 -0.23 -4.49 9.52
C ALA A 69 0.58 -5.80 9.57
N ASN A 70 1.83 -5.76 9.12
CA ASN A 70 2.75 -6.91 9.08
C ASN A 70 3.70 -6.97 10.30
N ALA A 71 3.49 -6.14 11.34
CA ALA A 71 4.40 -6.04 12.48
C ALA A 71 4.57 -7.35 13.27
N SER A 72 3.60 -8.27 13.19
CA SER A 72 3.67 -9.60 13.83
C SER A 72 4.64 -10.57 13.11
N TYR A 73 4.96 -10.30 11.84
CA TYR A 73 5.87 -11.13 11.03
C TYR A 73 7.34 -10.87 11.33
N THR A 74 8.19 -11.83 10.96
CA THR A 74 9.65 -11.68 10.98
C THR A 74 10.13 -10.82 9.80
N VAL A 75 11.34 -10.26 9.90
CA VAL A 75 11.98 -9.52 8.79
C VAL A 75 12.06 -10.36 7.52
N ALA A 76 12.40 -11.65 7.64
CA ALA A 76 12.48 -12.56 6.50
C ALA A 76 11.11 -12.76 5.79
N GLN A 77 10.03 -12.84 6.56
CA GLN A 77 8.67 -12.95 6.00
C GLN A 77 8.24 -11.64 5.31
N ILE A 78 8.54 -10.48 5.91
CA ILE A 78 8.18 -9.18 5.33
C ILE A 78 8.94 -8.94 4.01
N THR A 79 10.25 -9.18 4.01
CA THR A 79 11.10 -8.94 2.83
C THR A 79 10.92 -10.00 1.74
N GLY A 80 10.58 -11.23 2.14
CA GLY A 80 10.26 -12.35 1.27
C GLY A 80 8.81 -12.41 0.78
N ALA A 81 7.98 -11.40 1.10
CA ALA A 81 6.60 -11.36 0.65
C ALA A 81 6.50 -11.41 -0.88
N SER A 82 5.58 -12.24 -1.37
CA SER A 82 5.30 -12.35 -2.80
C SER A 82 4.60 -11.08 -3.31
N PRO A 83 4.66 -10.80 -4.63
CA PRO A 83 3.94 -9.66 -5.21
C PRO A 83 2.44 -9.68 -4.90
N GLU A 84 1.82 -10.87 -4.89
CA GLU A 84 0.39 -11.05 -4.62
C GLU A 84 0.05 -10.71 -3.16
N ALA A 85 0.91 -11.10 -2.21
CA ALA A 85 0.74 -10.75 -0.80
C ALA A 85 0.88 -9.24 -0.57
N ILE A 86 1.83 -8.60 -1.26
CA ILE A 86 2.01 -7.14 -1.21
C ILE A 86 0.78 -6.44 -1.79
N GLN A 87 0.25 -6.94 -2.91
CA GLN A 87 -0.96 -6.40 -3.52
C GLN A 87 -2.16 -6.49 -2.57
N ALA A 88 -2.38 -7.66 -1.94
CA ALA A 88 -3.48 -7.84 -0.99
C ALA A 88 -3.39 -6.85 0.18
N ASN A 89 -2.21 -6.69 0.78
CA ASN A 89 -2.00 -5.73 1.87
C ASN A 89 -2.23 -4.27 1.43
N VAL A 90 -1.86 -3.94 0.18
CA VAL A 90 -2.14 -2.62 -0.39
C VAL A 90 -3.65 -2.43 -0.58
N ASP A 91 -4.34 -3.40 -1.15
CA ASP A 91 -5.78 -3.31 -1.42
C ASP A 91 -6.59 -3.13 -0.12
N GLU A 92 -6.20 -3.83 0.95
CA GLU A 92 -6.78 -3.68 2.29
C GLU A 92 -6.58 -2.29 2.90
N THR A 93 -5.53 -1.58 2.50
CA THR A 93 -5.19 -0.26 3.05
C THR A 93 -5.70 0.90 2.20
N VAL A 94 -6.18 0.68 0.97
CA VAL A 94 -6.73 1.74 0.09
C VAL A 94 -7.79 2.56 0.80
N ASP A 95 -8.75 1.91 1.47
CA ASP A 95 -9.89 2.61 2.06
C ASP A 95 -9.48 3.53 3.24
N LEU A 96 -8.31 3.29 3.86
CA LEU A 96 -7.75 4.18 4.87
C LEU A 96 -7.33 5.53 4.28
N PHE A 97 -6.84 5.54 3.03
CA PHE A 97 -6.34 6.73 2.35
C PHE A 97 -7.35 7.32 1.34
N ALA A 98 -8.40 6.56 1.01
CA ALA A 98 -9.51 7.02 0.20
C ALA A 98 -10.54 7.78 1.05
N ASP A 99 -10.13 8.89 1.66
CA ASP A 99 -10.95 9.72 2.55
C ASP A 99 -11.57 10.96 1.87
N GLY A 100 -11.17 11.25 0.62
CA GLY A 100 -11.64 12.40 -0.15
C GLY A 100 -10.82 13.69 0.05
N SER A 101 -9.70 13.63 0.76
CA SER A 101 -8.74 14.74 0.94
C SER A 101 -7.84 15.00 -0.27
#